data_AF-A0AAT9HJY3-F1
#
_entry.id   AF-A0AAT9HJY3-F1
#
_cell.length_a   1.000
_cell.length_b   1.000
_cell.length_c   1.000
_cell.angle_alpha   90.00
_cell.angle_beta   90.00
_cell.angle_gamma   90.00
#
_symmetry.space_group_name_H-M   'P 1'
#
loop_
_entity.id
_entity.type
_entity.pdbx_description
1 polymer ?
#
loop_
_entity_poly.entity_id
_entity_poly.type
_entity_poly.pdbx_seq_one_letter_code
_entity_poly.pdbx_strand_id
1 'polypeptide(L)'
;MKAAGRSAGARLRDRLAASDPGLLRLTAGLRTVGAIAVTLAVLASAGSDVTHLVAGAMGAMVATFAIREKQRGAQAVTLALGLPVALVSVSLGAVLSERVLVGDVFFVVLIFAAVYGRRFGDRGTALGLIGFQVYFVSLFVGASAGQLPGLWAALAVAFGSSALLRFAVVPVTPSGLLLRLRQAFRARLGQLVSAQLTLLDAGPDEMDKALEDVRLANARLHETALMIQSRLEEGTPDEPTARLVQRRIADAEIAAERLGLLLLSARSAERADTLTLHLPGAPAPEVGRLPGPDEATALLRRDLRALRVLVVRTHPGGTSVARLRNRLLGYRDEENLPAATPAVRDVFRAVGETARAVMGLRVALEGPQDESDDSPATARSRRSWTPRTPPSPVRRPRRPRNRRGWNGPPRARPCRSRWVRRWRSPGVSCCPRSAGTGRC
;
A
#
# COMPACT_ATOMS: atom_id res chain seq x y z
N MET A 1 34.63 -8.13 16.52
CA MET A 1 33.92 -8.32 15.23
C MET A 1 33.44 -6.96 14.72
N LYS A 2 34.00 -6.48 13.61
CA LYS A 2 33.71 -5.15 13.04
C LYS A 2 32.25 -5.06 12.60
N ALA A 3 31.48 -4.17 13.24
CA ALA A 3 30.13 -3.82 12.81
C ALA A 3 30.23 -3.17 11.42
N ALA A 4 29.81 -3.91 10.37
CA ALA A 4 29.68 -3.35 9.03
C ALA A 4 28.71 -2.16 9.11
N GLY A 5 29.26 -0.96 9.01
CA GLY A 5 28.50 0.28 9.03
C GLY A 5 27.51 0.27 7.87
N ARG A 6 26.22 0.10 8.17
CA ARG A 6 25.16 0.33 7.18
C ARG A 6 25.34 1.76 6.65
N SER A 7 25.31 1.94 5.33
CA SER A 7 25.45 3.25 4.71
C SER A 7 24.45 4.24 5.34
N ALA A 8 24.86 5.49 5.54
CA ALA A 8 23.98 6.53 6.10
C ALA A 8 22.65 6.63 5.33
N GLY A 9 22.67 6.36 4.02
CA GLY A 9 21.48 6.29 3.17
C GLY A 9 20.51 5.15 3.49
N ALA A 10 20.99 3.97 3.93
CA ALA A 10 20.12 2.89 4.38
C ALA A 10 19.41 3.26 5.69
N ARG A 11 20.13 3.91 6.62
CA ARG A 11 19.55 4.41 7.89
C ARG A 11 18.56 5.56 7.66
N LEU A 12 18.85 6.46 6.72
CA LEU A 12 17.93 7.52 6.33
C LEU A 12 16.69 6.97 5.64
N ARG A 13 16.83 5.98 4.75
CA ARG A 13 15.69 5.26 4.15
C ARG A 13 14.87 4.53 5.19
N ASP A 14 15.50 3.87 6.16
CA ASP A 14 14.77 3.17 7.24
C ASP A 14 13.98 4.18 8.11
N ARG A 15 14.55 5.35 8.40
CA ARG A 15 13.86 6.44 9.14
C ARG A 15 12.74 7.08 8.32
N LEU A 16 12.96 7.32 7.03
CA LEU A 16 11.93 7.86 6.12
C LEU A 16 10.81 6.84 5.89
N ALA A 17 11.12 5.55 5.72
CA ALA A 17 10.14 4.48 5.60
C ALA A 17 9.38 4.22 6.92
N ALA A 18 10.02 4.47 8.08
CA ALA A 18 9.34 4.46 9.37
C ALA A 18 8.31 5.60 9.48
N SER A 19 8.67 6.80 8.99
CA SER A 19 7.85 8.01 9.09
C SER A 19 6.75 8.11 8.01
N ASP A 20 7.00 7.61 6.80
CA ASP A 20 6.07 7.64 5.67
C ASP A 20 6.12 6.31 4.88
N PRO A 21 5.26 5.33 5.23
CA PRO A 21 5.22 4.04 4.56
C PRO A 21 4.87 4.23 3.08
N GLY A 22 5.76 3.76 2.20
CA GLY A 22 5.59 3.91 0.75
C GLY A 22 5.98 5.28 0.18
N LEU A 23 6.52 6.19 0.99
CA LEU A 23 6.90 7.57 0.62
C LEU A 23 5.73 8.34 -0.02
N LEU A 24 4.51 8.07 0.42
CA LEU A 24 3.29 8.63 -0.16
C LEU A 24 3.21 10.14 0.07
N ARG A 25 3.40 10.56 1.32
CA ARG A 25 3.37 11.98 1.72
C ARG A 25 4.54 12.74 1.10
N LEU A 26 5.73 12.16 1.12
CA LEU A 26 6.93 12.75 0.52
C LEU A 26 6.74 12.95 -0.99
N THR A 27 6.21 11.95 -1.69
CA THR A 27 5.98 12.04 -3.13
C THR A 27 4.89 13.06 -3.47
N ALA A 28 3.82 13.12 -2.68
CA ALA A 28 2.77 14.12 -2.85
C ALA A 28 3.31 15.55 -2.62
N GLY A 29 4.10 15.73 -1.56
CA GLY A 29 4.76 17.01 -1.25
C GLY A 29 5.73 17.43 -2.36
N LEU A 30 6.60 16.52 -2.80
CA LEU A 30 7.59 16.81 -3.86
C LEU A 30 6.92 17.20 -5.19
N ARG A 31 5.80 16.54 -5.55
CA ARG A 31 5.03 16.91 -6.74
C ARG A 31 4.42 18.30 -6.62
N THR A 32 3.87 18.62 -5.46
CA THR A 32 3.22 19.91 -5.20
C THR A 32 4.25 21.05 -5.22
N VAL A 33 5.30 20.93 -4.41
CA VAL A 33 6.38 21.92 -4.32
C VAL A 33 7.10 22.05 -5.66
N GLY A 34 7.39 20.93 -6.33
CA GLY A 34 8.02 20.93 -7.65
C GLY A 34 7.15 21.61 -8.71
N ALA A 35 5.83 21.38 -8.71
CA ALA A 35 4.93 22.00 -9.68
C ALA A 35 4.85 23.51 -9.47
N ILE A 36 4.76 23.97 -8.22
CA ILE A 36 4.77 25.40 -7.87
C ILE A 36 6.11 26.02 -8.29
N ALA A 37 7.24 25.41 -7.94
CA ALA A 37 8.56 25.93 -8.26
C ALA A 37 8.78 26.05 -9.77
N VAL A 38 8.40 25.04 -10.56
CA VAL A 38 8.52 25.09 -12.03
C VAL A 38 7.59 26.16 -12.61
N THR A 39 6.36 26.27 -12.12
CA THR A 39 5.41 27.30 -12.58
C THR A 39 5.95 28.70 -12.33
N LEU A 40 6.43 28.96 -11.12
CA LEU A 40 7.02 30.25 -10.75
C LEU A 40 8.28 30.55 -11.55
N ALA A 41 9.17 29.57 -11.74
CA ALA A 41 10.38 29.77 -12.52
C ALA A 41 10.07 30.15 -13.98
N VAL A 42 9.11 29.47 -14.61
CA VAL A 42 8.69 29.77 -15.98
C VAL A 42 8.06 31.17 -16.05
N LEU A 43 7.12 31.50 -15.16
CA LEU A 43 6.43 32.80 -15.18
C LEU A 43 7.36 33.97 -14.85
N ALA A 44 8.26 33.80 -13.87
CA ALA A 44 9.26 34.81 -13.51
C ALA A 44 10.26 35.04 -14.64
N SER A 45 10.69 33.98 -15.33
CA SER A 45 11.59 34.11 -16.49
C SER A 45 10.94 34.83 -17.68
N ALA A 46 9.61 34.77 -17.78
CA ALA A 46 8.84 35.51 -18.78
C ALA A 46 8.55 36.97 -18.38
N GLY A 47 9.04 37.43 -17.22
CA GLY A 47 8.81 38.79 -16.72
C GLY A 47 7.37 39.04 -16.27
N SER A 48 6.65 37.99 -15.84
CA SER A 48 5.25 38.10 -15.43
C SER A 48 5.11 38.90 -14.13
N ASP A 49 4.05 39.71 -14.05
CA ASP A 49 3.70 40.46 -12.83
C ASP A 49 3.29 39.54 -11.66
N VAL A 50 3.35 40.04 -10.43
CA VAL A 50 3.04 39.33 -9.17
C VAL A 50 1.67 38.67 -9.22
N THR A 51 0.69 39.36 -9.79
CA THR A 51 -0.67 38.89 -10.09
C THR A 51 -0.68 37.51 -10.77
N HIS A 52 0.14 37.35 -11.81
CA HIS A 52 0.25 36.11 -12.58
C HIS A 52 1.04 35.03 -11.84
N LEU A 53 2.07 35.42 -11.08
CA LEU A 53 2.84 34.50 -10.24
C LEU A 53 1.96 33.85 -9.17
N VAL A 54 1.13 34.64 -8.49
CA VAL A 54 0.18 34.16 -7.47
C VAL A 54 -0.86 33.25 -8.11
N ALA A 55 -1.48 33.67 -9.22
CA ALA A 55 -2.48 32.86 -9.93
C ALA A 55 -1.89 31.52 -10.42
N GLY A 56 -0.69 31.54 -10.98
CA GLY A 56 0.03 30.34 -11.41
C GLY A 56 0.37 29.40 -10.25
N ALA A 57 0.91 29.93 -9.16
CA ALA A 57 1.26 29.13 -7.97
C ALA A 57 0.02 28.46 -7.35
N MET A 58 -1.07 29.21 -7.17
CA MET A 58 -2.34 28.66 -6.67
C MET A 58 -2.94 27.65 -7.66
N GLY A 59 -2.88 27.92 -8.96
CA GLY A 59 -3.30 26.98 -10.00
C GLY A 59 -2.53 25.66 -9.94
N ALA A 60 -1.21 25.70 -9.74
CA ALA A 60 -0.36 24.52 -9.64
C ALA A 60 -0.66 23.71 -8.37
N MET A 61 -0.88 24.41 -7.25
CA MET A 61 -1.32 23.82 -5.99
C MET A 61 -2.67 23.10 -6.15
N VAL A 62 -3.65 23.76 -6.76
CA VAL A 62 -4.99 23.19 -6.96
C VAL A 62 -4.93 21.99 -7.91
N ALA A 63 -4.22 22.08 -9.03
CA ALA A 63 -4.06 20.98 -9.99
C ALA A 63 -3.36 19.74 -9.37
N THR A 64 -2.46 19.96 -8.41
CA THR A 64 -1.78 18.85 -7.72
C THR A 64 -2.66 18.19 -6.67
N PHE A 65 -3.35 18.96 -5.82
CA PHE A 65 -4.18 18.45 -4.71
C PHE A 65 -5.57 17.94 -5.12
N ALA A 66 -6.20 18.51 -6.14
CA ALA A 66 -7.56 18.14 -6.54
C ALA A 66 -7.64 16.70 -7.06
N ILE A 67 -6.58 16.24 -7.74
CA ILE A 67 -6.54 14.97 -8.47
C ILE A 67 -6.17 13.84 -7.51
N ARG A 68 -7.19 13.06 -7.12
CA ARG A 68 -7.10 11.96 -6.15
C ARG A 68 -7.19 10.57 -6.78
N GLU A 69 -7.49 10.49 -8.08
CA GLU A 69 -7.63 9.22 -8.78
C GLU A 69 -6.36 8.37 -8.65
N LYS A 70 -6.54 7.06 -8.56
CA LYS A 70 -5.43 6.14 -8.34
C LYS A 70 -4.74 5.72 -9.65
N GLN A 71 -5.49 5.66 -10.75
CA GLN A 71 -4.97 5.27 -12.05
C GLN A 71 -4.41 6.45 -12.84
N ARG A 72 -3.25 6.26 -13.47
CA ARG A 72 -2.58 7.30 -14.28
C ARG A 72 -3.43 7.81 -15.44
N GLY A 73 -4.13 6.91 -16.13
CA GLY A 73 -5.01 7.30 -17.24
C GLY A 73 -6.16 8.20 -16.77
N ALA A 74 -6.80 7.84 -15.66
CA ALA A 74 -7.85 8.65 -15.07
C ALA A 74 -7.32 10.01 -14.59
N GLN A 75 -6.15 10.06 -13.94
CA GLN A 75 -5.48 11.31 -13.55
C GLN A 75 -5.21 12.21 -14.76
N ALA A 76 -4.74 11.66 -15.88
CA ALA A 76 -4.44 12.42 -17.08
C ALA A 76 -5.69 13.03 -17.70
N VAL A 77 -6.79 12.26 -17.76
CA VAL A 77 -8.09 12.75 -18.23
C VAL A 77 -8.61 13.87 -17.32
N THR A 78 -8.54 13.70 -16.00
CA THR A 78 -9.02 14.70 -15.04
C THR A 78 -8.16 15.97 -15.08
N LEU A 79 -6.84 15.86 -15.24
CA LEU A 79 -5.98 17.02 -15.41
C LEU A 79 -6.28 17.77 -16.72
N ALA A 80 -6.49 17.03 -17.81
CA ALA A 80 -6.84 17.60 -19.12
C ALA A 80 -8.22 18.28 -19.11
N LEU A 81 -9.20 17.72 -18.39
CA LEU A 81 -10.52 18.34 -18.18
C LEU A 81 -10.48 19.47 -17.14
N GLY A 82 -9.54 19.43 -16.20
CA GLY A 82 -9.38 20.43 -15.16
C GLY A 82 -8.95 21.78 -15.73
N LEU A 83 -8.09 21.78 -16.75
CA LEU A 83 -7.64 23.02 -17.41
C LEU A 83 -8.82 23.83 -18.00
N PRO A 84 -9.68 23.30 -18.89
CA PRO A 84 -10.81 24.08 -19.41
C PRO A 84 -11.79 24.51 -18.30
N VAL A 85 -12.00 23.69 -17.27
CA VAL A 85 -12.80 24.08 -16.10
C VAL A 85 -12.17 25.27 -15.37
N ALA A 86 -10.85 25.27 -15.17
CA ALA A 86 -10.11 26.38 -14.58
C ALA A 86 -10.22 27.66 -15.44
N LEU A 87 -10.06 27.54 -16.75
CA LEU A 87 -10.18 28.67 -17.69
C LEU A 87 -11.59 29.28 -17.67
N VAL A 88 -12.63 28.44 -17.72
CA VAL A 88 -14.02 28.91 -17.61
C VAL A 88 -14.27 29.58 -16.25
N SER A 89 -13.75 29.00 -15.17
CA SER A 89 -13.94 29.52 -13.82
C SER A 89 -13.27 30.88 -13.60
N VAL A 90 -12.03 31.06 -14.09
CA VAL A 90 -11.35 32.36 -14.01
C VAL A 90 -12.02 33.40 -14.92
N SER A 91 -12.51 33.00 -16.09
CA SER A 91 -13.26 33.90 -16.98
C SER A 91 -14.57 34.36 -16.36
N LEU A 92 -15.31 33.46 -15.74
CA LEU A 92 -16.53 33.82 -15.01
C LEU A 92 -16.21 34.72 -13.81
N GLY A 93 -15.15 34.41 -13.04
CA GLY A 93 -14.71 35.26 -11.94
C GLY A 93 -14.37 36.69 -12.38
N ALA A 94 -13.65 36.84 -13.48
CA ALA A 94 -13.24 38.15 -13.99
C ALA A 94 -14.38 38.97 -14.60
N VAL A 95 -15.41 38.33 -15.17
CA VAL A 95 -16.56 39.02 -15.77
C VAL A 95 -17.62 39.35 -14.71
N LEU A 96 -17.82 38.47 -13.73
CA LEU A 96 -18.83 38.67 -12.69
C LEU A 96 -18.35 39.57 -11.54
N SER A 97 -17.04 39.83 -11.42
CA SER A 97 -16.49 40.71 -10.38
C SER A 97 -17.03 42.14 -10.44
N GLU A 98 -17.45 42.61 -11.61
CA GLU A 98 -18.06 43.94 -11.80
C GLU A 98 -19.50 44.03 -11.26
N ARG A 99 -20.17 42.89 -11.00
CA ARG A 99 -21.57 42.81 -10.57
C ARG A 99 -21.70 42.02 -9.27
N VAL A 100 -21.41 42.67 -8.13
CA VAL A 100 -21.36 42.05 -6.80
C VAL A 100 -22.54 41.10 -6.52
N LEU A 101 -23.79 41.54 -6.72
CA LEU A 101 -24.98 40.72 -6.49
C LEU A 101 -25.07 39.48 -7.39
N VAL A 102 -24.69 39.60 -8.66
CA VAL A 102 -24.71 38.49 -9.62
C VAL A 102 -23.57 37.52 -9.33
N GLY A 103 -22.41 38.05 -8.93
CA GLY A 103 -21.27 37.30 -8.45
C GLY A 103 -21.61 36.44 -7.24
N ASP A 104 -22.26 37.01 -6.22
CA ASP A 104 -22.63 36.28 -5.00
C ASP A 104 -23.60 35.13 -5.28
N VAL A 105 -24.65 35.36 -6.08
CA VAL A 105 -25.60 34.31 -6.47
C VAL A 105 -24.89 33.21 -7.28
N PHE A 106 -24.04 33.58 -8.23
CA PHE A 106 -23.28 32.62 -9.01
C PHE A 106 -22.31 31.81 -8.14
N PHE A 107 -21.65 32.45 -7.17
CA PHE A 107 -20.75 31.78 -6.24
C PHE A 107 -21.49 30.70 -5.43
N VAL A 108 -22.70 31.00 -4.95
CA VAL A 108 -23.56 30.01 -4.28
C VAL A 108 -23.89 28.86 -5.24
N VAL A 109 -24.31 29.14 -6.46
CA VAL A 109 -24.61 28.10 -7.48
C VAL A 109 -23.36 27.25 -7.77
N LEU A 110 -22.17 27.86 -7.86
CA LEU A 110 -20.90 27.17 -8.08
C LEU A 110 -20.58 26.22 -6.92
N ILE A 111 -20.81 26.63 -5.66
CA ILE A 111 -20.65 25.75 -4.49
C ILE A 111 -21.58 24.54 -4.61
N PHE A 112 -22.87 24.77 -4.91
CA PHE A 112 -23.82 23.67 -5.09
C PHE A 112 -23.41 22.74 -6.23
N ALA A 113 -22.94 23.28 -7.36
CA ALA A 113 -22.45 22.49 -8.48
C ALA A 113 -21.20 21.67 -8.13
N ALA A 114 -20.24 22.26 -7.40
CA ALA A 114 -19.04 21.59 -6.95
C ALA A 114 -19.34 20.46 -5.95
N VAL A 115 -20.25 20.69 -4.99
CA VAL A 115 -20.70 19.68 -4.03
C VAL A 115 -21.50 18.58 -4.74
N TYR A 116 -22.40 18.93 -5.65
CA TYR A 116 -23.16 17.98 -6.45
C TYR A 116 -22.26 17.13 -7.34
N GLY A 117 -21.19 17.71 -7.88
CA GLY A 117 -20.17 17.03 -8.67
C GLY A 117 -19.51 15.86 -7.94
N ARG A 118 -19.44 15.88 -6.60
CA ARG A 118 -18.89 14.78 -5.79
C ARG A 118 -19.59 13.44 -6.01
N ARG A 119 -20.84 13.45 -6.48
CA ARG A 119 -21.59 12.24 -6.83
C ARG A 119 -20.95 11.42 -7.97
N PHE A 120 -20.14 12.06 -8.82
CA PHE A 120 -19.44 11.40 -9.92
C PHE A 120 -18.06 10.85 -9.51
N GLY A 121 -17.86 10.62 -8.21
CA GLY A 121 -16.64 10.05 -7.64
C GLY A 121 -15.47 11.03 -7.59
N ASP A 122 -14.25 10.50 -7.66
CA ASP A 122 -13.01 11.27 -7.54
C ASP A 122 -12.89 12.36 -8.60
N ARG A 123 -13.28 12.07 -9.85
CA ARG A 123 -13.19 13.02 -10.97
C ARG A 123 -14.10 14.22 -10.77
N GLY A 124 -15.37 13.98 -10.43
CA GLY A 124 -16.31 15.08 -10.20
C GLY A 124 -15.92 15.93 -8.99
N THR A 125 -15.40 15.29 -7.94
CA THR A 125 -14.82 15.99 -6.78
C THR A 125 -13.62 16.85 -7.18
N ALA A 126 -12.73 16.33 -8.01
CA ALA A 126 -11.55 17.05 -8.49
C ALA A 126 -11.93 18.27 -9.35
N LEU A 127 -12.80 18.09 -10.34
CA LEU A 127 -13.23 19.19 -11.23
C LEU A 127 -14.00 20.27 -10.45
N GLY A 128 -14.87 19.88 -9.51
CA GLY A 128 -15.55 20.82 -8.62
C GLY A 128 -14.58 21.63 -7.76
N LEU A 129 -13.57 20.97 -7.17
CA LEU A 129 -12.53 21.64 -6.39
C LEU A 129 -11.72 22.61 -7.26
N ILE A 130 -11.32 22.19 -8.47
CA ILE A 130 -10.57 23.04 -9.41
C ILE A 130 -11.40 24.28 -9.77
N GLY A 131 -12.65 24.09 -10.19
CA GLY A 131 -13.49 25.21 -10.60
C GLY A 131 -13.73 26.20 -9.45
N PHE A 132 -14.09 25.69 -8.27
CA PHE A 132 -14.30 26.51 -7.09
C PHE A 132 -13.03 27.28 -6.67
N GLN A 133 -11.89 26.60 -6.56
CA GLN A 133 -10.65 27.24 -6.12
C GLN A 133 -10.16 28.26 -7.13
N VAL A 134 -10.21 27.96 -8.43
CA VAL A 134 -9.75 28.90 -9.47
C VAL A 134 -10.69 30.11 -9.59
N TYR A 135 -12.00 29.93 -9.40
CA TYR A 135 -12.93 31.05 -9.29
C TYR A 135 -12.56 31.95 -8.10
N PHE A 136 -12.28 31.36 -6.94
CA PHE A 136 -11.86 32.11 -5.75
C PHE A 136 -10.52 32.85 -5.96
N VAL A 137 -9.54 32.21 -6.63
CA VAL A 137 -8.28 32.87 -7.03
C VAL A 137 -8.55 34.09 -7.91
N SER A 138 -9.48 33.98 -8.86
CA SER A 138 -9.87 35.09 -9.73
C SER A 138 -10.37 36.31 -8.94
N LEU A 139 -11.18 36.06 -7.90
CA LEU A 139 -11.69 37.12 -7.03
C LEU A 139 -10.57 37.71 -6.15
N PHE A 140 -9.71 36.86 -5.59
CA PHE A 140 -8.60 37.29 -4.73
C PHE A 140 -7.59 38.18 -5.46
N VAL A 141 -7.30 37.84 -6.71
CA VAL A 141 -6.34 38.56 -7.55
C VAL A 141 -6.96 39.81 -8.20
N GLY A 142 -8.28 40.00 -8.07
CA GLY A 142 -8.99 41.13 -8.68
C GLY A 142 -8.98 41.07 -10.21
N ALA A 143 -9.12 39.86 -10.77
CA ALA A 143 -9.03 39.65 -12.20
C ALA A 143 -10.05 40.50 -12.96
N SER A 144 -9.57 41.20 -13.99
CA SER A 144 -10.40 41.95 -14.93
C SER A 144 -10.40 41.28 -16.32
N ALA A 145 -11.41 41.58 -17.14
CA ALA A 145 -11.54 41.00 -18.48
C ALA A 145 -10.28 41.23 -19.36
N GLY A 146 -9.61 42.38 -19.20
CA GLY A 146 -8.38 42.71 -19.94
C GLY A 146 -7.16 41.85 -19.56
N GLN A 147 -7.15 41.25 -18.37
CA GLN A 147 -6.04 40.43 -17.87
C GLN A 147 -6.22 38.93 -18.16
N LEU A 148 -7.36 38.54 -18.75
CA LEU A 148 -7.70 37.14 -19.01
C LEU A 148 -6.66 36.37 -19.83
N PRO A 149 -6.09 36.91 -20.92
CA PRO A 149 -5.09 36.17 -21.70
C PRO A 149 -3.86 35.79 -20.87
N GLY A 150 -3.41 36.71 -20.00
CA GLY A 150 -2.28 36.46 -19.10
C GLY A 150 -2.61 35.41 -18.04
N LEU A 151 -3.80 35.47 -17.45
CA LEU A 151 -4.27 34.48 -16.47
C LEU A 151 -4.45 33.09 -17.10
N TRP A 152 -4.95 33.01 -18.33
CA TRP A 152 -5.05 31.75 -19.07
C TRP A 152 -3.67 31.14 -19.33
N ALA A 153 -2.69 31.96 -19.73
CA ALA A 153 -1.32 31.51 -19.90
C ALA A 153 -0.73 31.01 -18.58
N ALA A 154 -0.93 31.74 -17.47
CA ALA A 154 -0.46 31.33 -16.16
C ALA A 154 -1.05 29.99 -15.69
N LEU A 155 -2.36 29.79 -15.88
CA LEU A 155 -3.03 28.52 -15.59
C LEU A 155 -2.55 27.38 -16.50
N ALA A 156 -2.33 27.64 -17.78
CA ALA A 156 -1.80 26.64 -18.71
C ALA A 156 -0.39 26.18 -18.28
N VAL A 157 0.49 27.12 -17.90
CA VAL A 157 1.82 26.80 -17.35
C VAL A 157 1.70 26.02 -16.05
N ALA A 158 0.78 26.39 -15.17
CA ALA A 158 0.55 25.71 -13.90
C ALA A 158 0.10 24.24 -14.07
N PHE A 159 -0.90 24.01 -14.93
CA PHE A 159 -1.37 22.66 -15.26
C PHE A 159 -0.32 21.84 -16.01
N GLY A 160 0.41 22.46 -16.94
CA GLY A 160 1.51 21.83 -17.66
C GLY A 160 2.66 21.41 -16.73
N SER A 161 3.03 22.28 -15.78
CA SER A 161 4.03 21.99 -14.74
C SER A 161 3.54 20.87 -13.83
N SER A 162 2.28 20.91 -13.40
CA SER A 162 1.68 19.80 -12.62
C SER A 162 1.69 18.48 -13.40
N ALA A 163 1.45 18.50 -14.72
CA ALA A 163 1.51 17.31 -15.57
C ALA A 163 2.94 16.76 -15.64
N LEU A 164 3.91 17.65 -15.89
CA LEU A 164 5.34 17.32 -15.96
C LEU A 164 5.82 16.64 -14.68
N LEU A 165 5.52 17.23 -13.52
CA LEU A 165 5.94 16.67 -12.23
C LEU A 165 5.22 15.35 -11.92
N ARG A 166 3.93 15.24 -12.24
CA ARG A 166 3.13 14.04 -11.92
C ARG A 166 3.48 12.84 -12.81
N PHE A 167 3.73 13.08 -14.11
CA PHE A 167 3.88 12.01 -15.10
C PHE A 167 5.33 11.76 -15.55
N ALA A 168 6.21 12.77 -15.54
CA ALA A 168 7.59 12.62 -16.02
C ALA A 168 8.62 12.62 -14.89
N VAL A 169 8.61 13.62 -14.00
CA VAL A 169 9.67 13.78 -12.98
C VAL A 169 9.46 12.86 -11.78
N VAL A 170 8.22 12.77 -11.28
CA VAL A 170 7.89 11.95 -10.11
C VAL A 170 6.79 10.93 -10.47
N PRO A 171 7.07 9.97 -11.37
CA PRO A 171 6.08 9.00 -11.82
C PRO A 171 5.79 7.96 -10.72
N VAL A 172 4.55 7.90 -10.22
CA VAL A 172 4.07 6.86 -9.29
C VAL A 172 3.16 5.91 -10.02
N THR A 173 3.55 4.64 -10.14
CA THR A 173 2.68 3.57 -10.65
C THR A 173 1.95 2.91 -9.48
N PRO A 174 0.70 2.45 -9.67
CA PRO A 174 -0.02 1.67 -8.65
C PRO A 174 0.78 0.43 -8.21
N SER A 175 1.35 -0.31 -9.17
CA SER A 175 2.21 -1.47 -8.90
C SER A 175 3.48 -1.10 -8.15
N GLY A 176 4.15 0.00 -8.53
CA GLY A 176 5.35 0.49 -7.84
C GLY A 176 5.06 0.96 -6.42
N LEU A 177 3.92 1.60 -6.20
CA LEU A 177 3.46 1.97 -4.86
C LEU A 177 3.20 0.73 -4.00
N LEU A 178 2.49 -0.26 -4.54
CA LEU A 178 2.21 -1.51 -3.82
C LEU A 178 3.51 -2.21 -3.42
N LEU A 179 4.52 -2.24 -4.30
CA LEU A 179 5.85 -2.78 -4.00
C LEU A 179 6.53 -2.02 -2.85
N ARG A 180 6.47 -0.68 -2.83
CA ARG A 180 7.04 0.13 -1.74
C ARG A 180 6.30 -0.09 -0.42
N LEU A 181 4.97 -0.19 -0.44
CA LEU A 181 4.17 -0.49 0.76
C LEU A 181 4.49 -1.88 1.31
N ARG A 182 4.65 -2.88 0.44
CA ARG A 182 5.11 -4.23 0.82
C ARG A 182 6.50 -4.22 1.46
N GLN A 183 7.43 -3.43 0.92
CA GLN A 183 8.76 -3.26 1.53
C GLN A 183 8.67 -2.59 2.90
N ALA A 184 7.82 -1.56 3.04
CA ALA A 184 7.57 -0.90 4.32
C ALA A 184 6.96 -1.86 5.35
N PHE A 185 6.01 -2.71 4.94
CA PHE A 185 5.43 -3.75 5.79
C PHE A 185 6.51 -4.72 6.31
N ARG A 186 7.39 -5.21 5.44
CA ARG A 186 8.51 -6.08 5.87
C ARG A 186 9.45 -5.37 6.85
N ALA A 187 9.75 -4.09 6.62
CA ALA A 187 10.59 -3.31 7.52
C ALA A 187 9.93 -3.13 8.90
N ARG A 188 8.64 -2.79 8.93
CA ARG A 188 7.85 -2.64 10.17
C ARG A 188 7.69 -3.98 10.91
N LEU A 189 7.52 -5.08 10.18
CA LEU A 189 7.52 -6.43 10.77
C LEU A 189 8.87 -6.75 11.43
N GLY A 190 9.98 -6.37 10.79
CA GLY A 190 11.32 -6.50 11.37
C GLY A 190 11.53 -5.62 12.60
N GLN A 191 10.90 -4.45 12.65
CA GLN A 191 10.89 -3.57 13.84
C GLN A 191 10.08 -4.20 14.98
N LEU A 192 8.91 -4.78 14.70
CA LEU A 192 8.10 -5.50 15.68
C LEU A 192 8.88 -6.67 16.31
N VAL A 193 9.52 -7.52 15.49
CA VAL A 193 10.38 -8.60 16.01
C VAL A 193 11.56 -8.06 16.82
N SER A 194 12.06 -6.86 16.49
CA SER A 194 13.11 -6.20 17.29
C SER A 194 12.58 -5.70 18.63
N ALA A 195 11.37 -5.13 18.69
CA ALA A 195 10.73 -4.72 19.93
C ALA A 195 10.41 -5.94 20.82
N GLN A 196 9.96 -7.05 20.23
CA GLN A 196 9.75 -8.33 20.91
C GLN A 196 11.04 -8.92 21.49
N LEU A 197 12.18 -8.72 20.82
CA LEU A 197 13.50 -9.06 21.35
C LEU A 197 13.86 -8.19 22.55
N THR A 198 13.62 -6.88 22.48
CA THR A 198 13.83 -5.96 23.62
C THR A 198 12.95 -6.35 24.80
N LEU A 199 11.68 -6.70 24.55
CA LEU A 199 10.74 -7.19 25.56
C LEU A 199 11.21 -8.48 26.25
N LEU A 200 11.83 -9.39 25.49
CA LEU A 200 12.43 -10.60 26.05
C LEU A 200 13.59 -10.27 27.01
N ASP A 201 14.41 -9.28 26.65
CA ASP A 201 15.61 -8.89 27.38
C ASP A 201 15.35 -7.84 28.50
N ALA A 202 14.16 -7.22 28.53
CA ALA A 202 13.83 -6.13 29.44
C ALA A 202 13.82 -6.57 30.92
N GLY A 203 14.48 -5.77 31.76
CA GLY A 203 14.37 -5.88 33.22
C GLY A 203 13.00 -5.41 33.75
N PRO A 204 12.73 -5.53 35.06
CA PRO A 204 11.47 -5.09 35.68
C PRO A 204 11.17 -3.63 35.39
N ASP A 205 12.16 -2.74 35.55
CA ASP A 205 12.00 -1.29 35.38
C ASP A 205 11.84 -0.86 33.91
N GLU A 206 12.23 -1.71 32.96
CA GLU A 206 12.17 -1.42 31.52
C GLU A 206 10.95 -2.06 30.84
N MET A 207 10.17 -2.88 31.57
CA MET A 207 9.09 -3.69 31.02
C MET A 207 7.98 -2.84 30.38
N ASP A 208 7.51 -1.80 31.08
CA ASP A 208 6.46 -0.92 30.58
C ASP A 208 6.86 -0.25 29.26
N LYS A 209 8.11 0.22 29.19
CA LYS A 209 8.65 0.84 27.99
C LYS A 209 8.79 -0.16 26.84
N ALA A 210 9.29 -1.37 27.12
CA ALA A 210 9.43 -2.41 26.12
C ALA A 210 8.07 -2.90 25.60
N LEU A 211 7.06 -2.97 26.47
CA LEU A 211 5.67 -3.27 26.10
C LEU A 211 5.09 -2.16 25.21
N GLU A 212 5.28 -0.90 25.57
CA GLU A 212 4.81 0.24 24.77
C GLU A 212 5.47 0.27 23.38
N ASP A 213 6.78 -0.04 23.30
CA ASP A 213 7.49 -0.17 22.03
C ASP A 213 6.89 -1.29 21.15
N VAL A 214 6.46 -2.42 21.74
CA VAL A 214 5.77 -3.51 21.03
C VAL A 214 4.38 -3.07 20.55
N ARG A 215 3.59 -2.39 21.40
CA ARG A 215 2.27 -1.86 21.04
C ARG A 215 2.37 -0.88 19.86
N LEU A 216 3.29 0.07 19.94
CA LEU A 216 3.56 1.04 18.88
C LEU A 216 4.00 0.37 17.57
N ALA A 217 4.88 -0.64 17.66
CA ALA A 217 5.32 -1.39 16.49
C ALA A 217 4.16 -2.19 15.86
N ASN A 218 3.26 -2.77 16.66
CA ASN A 218 2.10 -3.50 16.17
C ASN A 218 1.09 -2.56 15.48
N ALA A 219 0.76 -1.43 16.11
CA ALA A 219 -0.11 -0.42 15.52
C ALA A 219 0.42 0.10 14.16
N ARG A 220 1.73 0.32 14.06
CA ARG A 220 2.38 0.71 12.80
C ARG A 220 2.33 -0.41 11.76
N LEU A 221 2.52 -1.67 12.15
CA LEU A 221 2.41 -2.80 11.22
C LEU A 221 0.99 -2.87 10.64
N HIS A 222 -0.02 -2.79 11.51
CA HIS A 222 -1.44 -2.79 11.15
C HIS A 222 -1.81 -1.64 10.20
N GLU A 223 -1.37 -0.42 10.50
CA GLU A 223 -1.58 0.75 9.64
C GLU A 223 -1.07 0.49 8.20
N THR A 224 0.09 -0.17 8.07
CA THR A 224 0.65 -0.49 6.75
C THR A 224 -0.10 -1.62 6.06
N ALA A 225 -0.62 -2.60 6.81
CA ALA A 225 -1.49 -3.63 6.27
C ALA A 225 -2.76 -3.02 5.65
N LEU A 226 -3.42 -2.09 6.35
CA LEU A 226 -4.58 -1.35 5.85
C LEU A 226 -4.25 -0.51 4.62
N MET A 227 -3.08 0.15 4.60
CA MET A 227 -2.63 0.89 3.41
C MET A 227 -2.45 -0.04 2.20
N ILE A 228 -1.90 -1.24 2.40
CA ILE A 228 -1.78 -2.22 1.32
C ILE A 228 -3.17 -2.64 0.84
N GLN A 229 -4.08 -3.01 1.74
CA GLN A 229 -5.45 -3.41 1.40
C GLN A 229 -6.16 -2.37 0.52
N SER A 230 -6.02 -1.08 0.84
CA SER A 230 -6.62 0.02 0.07
C SER A 230 -6.10 0.18 -1.38
N ARG A 231 -5.00 -0.52 -1.73
CA ARG A 231 -4.28 -0.42 -3.01
C ARG A 231 -4.18 -1.74 -3.76
N LEU A 232 -4.78 -2.83 -3.25
CA LEU A 232 -4.65 -4.15 -3.85
C LEU A 232 -5.31 -4.23 -5.22
N GLU A 233 -6.53 -3.70 -5.35
CA GLU A 233 -7.30 -3.73 -6.60
C GLU A 233 -6.57 -3.03 -7.76
N GLU A 234 -5.90 -1.90 -7.51
CA GLU A 234 -5.20 -1.16 -8.57
C GLU A 234 -3.74 -1.61 -8.76
N GLY A 235 -3.14 -2.18 -7.72
CA GLY A 235 -1.72 -2.54 -7.70
C GLY A 235 -1.42 -3.97 -8.17
N THR A 236 -2.44 -4.82 -8.32
CA THR A 236 -2.30 -6.23 -8.73
C THR A 236 -2.91 -6.49 -10.11
N PRO A 237 -2.43 -7.52 -10.83
CA PRO A 237 -2.92 -7.82 -12.18
C PRO A 237 -4.32 -8.45 -12.20
N ASP A 238 -4.70 -9.16 -11.13
CA ASP A 238 -5.95 -9.92 -11.05
C ASP A 238 -6.44 -10.07 -9.60
N GLU A 239 -7.76 -10.22 -9.45
CA GLU A 239 -8.46 -10.37 -8.17
C GLU A 239 -7.97 -11.58 -7.33
N PRO A 240 -7.71 -12.78 -7.90
CA PRO A 240 -7.10 -13.88 -7.16
C PRO A 240 -5.74 -13.53 -6.54
N THR A 241 -4.87 -12.86 -7.29
CA THR A 241 -3.57 -12.38 -6.78
C THR A 241 -3.77 -11.37 -5.65
N ALA A 242 -4.74 -10.46 -5.78
CA ALA A 242 -5.08 -9.49 -4.75
C ALA A 242 -5.46 -10.17 -3.42
N ARG A 243 -6.38 -11.15 -3.47
CA ARG A 243 -6.83 -11.93 -2.31
C ARG A 243 -5.71 -12.75 -1.69
N LEU A 244 -4.84 -13.34 -2.51
CA LEU A 244 -3.71 -14.11 -2.03
C LEU A 244 -2.75 -13.21 -1.25
N VAL A 245 -2.41 -12.02 -1.78
CA VAL A 245 -1.55 -11.05 -1.10
C VAL A 245 -2.20 -10.57 0.21
N GLN A 246 -3.51 -10.24 0.19
CA GLN A 246 -4.25 -9.83 1.38
C GLN A 246 -4.16 -10.89 2.49
N ARG A 247 -4.46 -12.15 2.16
CA ARG A 247 -4.39 -13.27 3.10
C ARG A 247 -2.99 -13.43 3.68
N ARG A 248 -1.95 -13.35 2.85
CA ARG A 248 -0.56 -13.52 3.32
C ARG A 248 -0.07 -12.39 4.22
N ILE A 249 -0.56 -11.16 3.98
CA ILE A 249 -0.26 -10.03 4.85
C ILE A 249 -0.93 -10.24 6.21
N ALA A 250 -2.21 -10.60 6.22
CA ALA A 250 -2.95 -10.90 7.45
C ALA A 250 -2.32 -12.07 8.22
N ASP A 251 -1.96 -13.18 7.54
CA ASP A 251 -1.29 -14.33 8.16
C ASP A 251 0.02 -13.89 8.87
N ALA A 252 0.81 -13.01 8.23
CA ALA A 252 2.08 -12.54 8.79
C ALA A 252 1.90 -11.57 9.96
N GLU A 253 0.90 -10.70 9.90
CA GLU A 253 0.52 -9.80 10.97
C GLU A 253 0.03 -10.56 12.20
N ILE A 254 -0.94 -11.46 12.03
CA ILE A 254 -1.51 -12.29 13.11
C ILE A 254 -0.43 -13.15 13.77
N ALA A 255 0.44 -13.79 12.98
CA ALA A 255 1.50 -14.62 13.52
C ALA A 255 2.49 -13.82 14.38
N ALA A 256 2.84 -12.60 13.95
CA ALA A 256 3.75 -11.74 14.68
C ALA A 256 3.12 -11.16 15.95
N GLU A 257 1.84 -10.79 15.92
CA GLU A 257 1.11 -10.36 17.10
C GLU A 257 0.99 -11.49 18.13
N ARG A 258 0.60 -12.68 17.68
CA ARG A 258 0.53 -13.88 18.52
C ARG A 258 1.87 -14.20 19.18
N LEU A 259 2.99 -14.03 18.46
CA LEU A 259 4.33 -14.17 19.02
C LEU A 259 4.57 -13.17 20.18
N GLY A 260 4.10 -11.93 20.05
CA GLY A 260 4.15 -10.93 21.12
C GLY A 260 3.35 -11.33 22.35
N LEU A 261 2.11 -11.83 22.16
CA LEU A 261 1.25 -12.30 23.25
C LEU A 261 1.86 -13.48 24.02
N LEU A 262 2.42 -14.45 23.30
CA LEU A 262 3.05 -15.61 23.92
C LEU A 262 4.36 -15.25 24.62
N LEU A 263 5.11 -14.28 24.10
CA LEU A 263 6.29 -13.76 24.78
C LEU A 263 5.93 -13.08 26.09
N LEU A 264 4.88 -12.25 26.10
CA LEU A 264 4.36 -11.65 27.33
C LEU A 264 3.88 -12.71 28.31
N SER A 265 3.06 -13.67 27.85
CA SER A 265 2.53 -14.75 28.67
C SER A 265 3.61 -15.69 29.23
N ALA A 266 4.74 -15.85 28.54
CA ALA A 266 5.87 -16.62 29.06
C ALA A 266 6.67 -15.85 30.11
N ARG A 267 6.59 -14.52 30.10
CA ARG A 267 7.25 -13.61 31.05
C ARG A 267 6.39 -13.38 32.31
N SER A 268 5.07 -13.34 32.18
CA SER A 268 4.13 -13.13 33.29
C SER A 268 3.67 -14.45 33.92
N ALA A 269 3.38 -14.43 35.23
CA ALA A 269 2.75 -15.55 35.92
C ALA A 269 1.27 -15.70 35.52
N GLU A 270 0.63 -14.61 35.10
CA GLU A 270 -0.73 -14.55 34.58
C GLU A 270 -0.74 -14.60 33.04
N ARG A 271 -1.74 -15.27 32.46
CA ARG A 271 -1.89 -15.37 31.00
C ARG A 271 -2.22 -13.99 30.43
N ALA A 272 -1.31 -13.40 29.63
CA ALA A 272 -1.53 -12.09 29.04
C ALA A 272 -2.69 -12.16 28.02
N ASP A 273 -3.73 -11.37 28.25
CA ASP A 273 -4.88 -11.28 27.34
C ASP A 273 -4.58 -10.38 26.14
N THR A 274 -5.24 -10.61 25.02
CA THR A 274 -5.22 -9.78 23.80
C THR A 274 -5.35 -8.28 24.09
N LEU A 275 -6.17 -7.91 25.08
CA LEU A 275 -6.38 -6.53 25.53
C LEU A 275 -5.09 -5.85 26.01
N THR A 276 -4.13 -6.60 26.57
CA THR A 276 -2.85 -6.03 27.04
C THR A 276 -1.97 -5.48 25.93
N LEU A 277 -2.10 -5.98 24.69
CA LEU A 277 -1.36 -5.50 23.51
C LEU A 277 -2.09 -4.41 22.73
N HIS A 278 -3.40 -4.24 22.92
CA HIS A 278 -4.20 -3.29 22.15
C HIS A 278 -4.71 -2.09 22.93
N LEU A 279 -4.76 -2.17 24.26
CA LEU A 279 -5.21 -1.05 25.09
C LEU A 279 -4.03 -0.14 25.48
N PRO A 280 -4.01 1.13 25.04
CA PRO A 280 -3.01 2.09 25.48
C PRO A 280 -3.11 2.32 26.99
N GLY A 281 -1.99 2.23 27.71
CA GLY A 281 -1.95 2.47 29.16
C GLY A 281 -2.47 1.33 30.03
N ALA A 282 -2.81 0.16 29.47
CA ALA A 282 -3.05 -1.03 30.32
C ALA A 282 -1.75 -1.38 31.08
N PRO A 283 -1.82 -1.59 32.41
CA PRO A 283 -0.64 -1.89 33.22
C PRO A 283 0.03 -3.16 32.69
N ALA A 284 1.36 -3.19 32.67
CA ALA A 284 2.06 -4.43 32.43
C ALA A 284 1.70 -5.42 33.55
N PRO A 285 1.45 -6.71 33.25
CA PRO A 285 1.27 -7.71 34.29
C PRO A 285 2.53 -7.76 35.18
N GLU A 286 2.41 -8.21 36.44
CA GLU A 286 3.59 -8.41 37.28
C GLU A 286 4.51 -9.46 36.63
N VAL A 287 5.66 -8.99 36.11
CA VAL A 287 6.57 -9.81 35.31
C VAL A 287 7.78 -10.22 36.14
N GLY A 288 7.92 -11.52 36.37
CA GLY A 288 9.14 -12.13 36.92
C GLY A 288 10.21 -12.36 35.86
N ARG A 289 11.41 -12.83 36.24
CA ARG A 289 12.39 -13.39 35.28
C ARG A 289 11.75 -14.62 34.61
N LEU A 290 12.04 -14.88 33.31
CA LEU A 290 11.49 -16.07 32.62
C LEU A 290 11.70 -17.32 33.48
N PRO A 291 10.64 -18.04 33.90
CA PRO A 291 10.81 -19.27 34.66
C PRO A 291 11.35 -20.35 33.74
N GLY A 292 12.64 -20.64 33.85
CA GLY A 292 13.32 -21.68 33.07
C GLY A 292 14.85 -21.56 33.10
N PRO A 293 15.57 -22.60 32.68
CA PRO A 293 17.03 -22.58 32.60
C PRO A 293 17.50 -21.50 31.62
N ASP A 294 18.58 -20.78 31.97
CA ASP A 294 19.16 -19.68 31.17
C ASP A 294 19.44 -20.07 29.70
N GLU A 295 19.63 -21.36 29.43
CA GLU A 295 19.83 -21.95 28.11
C GLU A 295 18.61 -21.81 27.18
N ALA A 296 17.39 -22.02 27.67
CA ALA A 296 16.17 -21.91 26.86
C ALA A 296 15.91 -20.46 26.42
N THR A 297 16.16 -19.52 27.34
CA THR A 297 16.10 -18.08 27.06
C THR A 297 17.17 -17.65 26.06
N ALA A 298 18.39 -18.18 26.18
CA ALA A 298 19.48 -17.94 25.23
C ALA A 298 19.17 -18.48 23.83
N LEU A 299 18.56 -19.67 23.73
CA LEU A 299 18.09 -20.25 22.47
C LEU A 299 16.98 -19.40 21.84
N LEU A 300 15.99 -18.98 22.63
CA LEU A 300 14.90 -18.15 22.15
C LEU A 300 15.40 -16.80 21.62
N ARG A 301 16.32 -16.15 22.35
CA ARG A 301 17.00 -14.92 21.92
C ARG A 301 17.75 -15.12 20.60
N ARG A 302 18.44 -16.25 20.43
CA ARG A 302 19.12 -16.61 19.18
C ARG A 302 18.13 -16.77 18.03
N ASP A 303 16.99 -17.41 18.27
CA ASP A 303 16.01 -17.69 17.22
C ASP A 303 15.15 -16.49 16.84
N LEU A 304 14.81 -15.61 17.77
CA LEU A 304 14.20 -14.32 17.45
C LEU A 304 15.16 -13.42 16.65
N ARG A 305 16.46 -13.44 16.95
CA ARG A 305 17.48 -12.77 16.11
C ARG A 305 17.54 -13.38 14.72
N ALA A 306 17.45 -14.71 14.61
CA ALA A 306 17.40 -15.40 13.32
C ALA A 306 16.12 -15.05 12.53
N LEU A 307 14.97 -14.96 13.20
CA LEU A 307 13.69 -14.56 12.62
C LEU A 307 13.76 -13.13 12.09
N ARG A 308 14.33 -12.18 12.86
CA ARG A 308 14.56 -10.81 12.40
C ARG A 308 15.41 -10.77 11.12
N VAL A 309 16.50 -11.56 11.07
CA VAL A 309 17.34 -11.66 9.87
C VAL A 309 16.53 -12.20 8.69
N LEU A 310 15.68 -13.20 8.92
CA LEU A 310 14.82 -13.79 7.89
C LEU A 310 13.78 -12.79 7.37
N VAL A 311 13.21 -11.93 8.22
CA VAL A 311 12.22 -10.91 7.85
C VAL A 311 12.84 -9.79 7.02
N VAL A 312 13.96 -9.24 7.49
CA VAL A 312 14.59 -8.02 6.94
C VAL A 312 15.38 -8.30 5.65
N ARG A 313 16.02 -9.47 5.51
CA ARG A 313 16.81 -9.76 4.30
C ARG A 313 15.91 -9.95 3.08
N THR A 314 16.25 -9.30 1.98
CA THR A 314 15.57 -9.44 0.69
C THR A 314 16.17 -10.51 -0.21
N HIS A 315 17.46 -10.86 -0.01
CA HIS A 315 18.14 -11.90 -0.79
C HIS A 315 18.71 -13.00 0.12
N PRO A 316 18.23 -14.25 0.03
CA PRO A 316 18.65 -15.35 0.88
C PRO A 316 19.83 -16.14 0.28
N GLY A 317 20.62 -15.54 -0.62
CA GLY A 317 21.79 -16.21 -1.19
C GLY A 317 22.77 -16.59 -0.08
N GLY A 318 22.94 -17.89 0.16
CA GLY A 318 23.93 -18.42 1.08
C GLY A 318 23.39 -19.53 1.99
N THR A 319 24.17 -20.61 2.08
CA THR A 319 23.93 -21.80 2.92
C THR A 319 23.63 -21.47 4.39
N SER A 320 24.17 -20.37 4.92
CA SER A 320 23.90 -19.89 6.28
C SER A 320 22.45 -19.47 6.52
N VAL A 321 21.82 -18.78 5.55
CA VAL A 321 20.42 -18.34 5.64
C VAL A 321 19.49 -19.54 5.46
N ALA A 322 19.82 -20.46 4.57
CA ALA A 322 19.07 -21.69 4.37
C ALA A 322 19.03 -22.54 5.65
N ARG A 323 20.17 -22.69 6.36
CA ARG A 323 20.23 -23.37 7.66
C ARG A 323 19.36 -22.70 8.72
N LEU A 324 19.41 -21.36 8.82
CA LEU A 324 18.55 -20.62 9.76
C LEU A 324 17.07 -20.82 9.44
N ARG A 325 16.69 -20.68 8.16
CA ARG A 325 15.33 -20.90 7.67
C ARG A 325 14.86 -22.32 8.00
N ASN A 326 15.66 -23.34 7.67
CA ASN A 326 15.30 -24.74 7.91
C ASN A 326 15.09 -25.03 9.40
N ARG A 327 15.92 -24.45 10.27
CA ARG A 327 15.75 -24.56 11.73
C ARG A 327 14.43 -23.94 12.20
N LEU A 328 14.18 -22.68 11.85
CA LEU A 328 12.97 -21.96 12.30
C LEU A 328 11.68 -22.62 11.79
N LEU A 329 11.67 -23.08 10.53
CA LEU A 329 10.53 -23.79 9.96
C LEU A 329 10.34 -25.20 10.55
N GLY A 330 11.36 -25.74 11.23
CA GLY A 330 11.32 -27.01 11.93
C GLY A 330 10.50 -26.97 13.23
N TYR A 331 10.30 -25.79 13.84
CA TYR A 331 9.41 -25.64 14.99
C TYR A 331 7.96 -25.73 14.53
N ARG A 332 7.31 -26.87 14.81
CA ARG A 332 5.95 -27.15 14.35
C ARG A 332 5.25 -28.08 15.32
N ASP A 333 4.04 -27.74 15.72
CA ASP A 333 3.20 -28.57 16.60
C ASP A 333 4.00 -28.99 17.86
N GLU A 334 4.41 -30.25 17.99
CA GLU A 334 5.32 -30.74 19.07
C GLU A 334 6.72 -31.15 18.56
N GLU A 335 7.01 -30.98 17.27
CA GLU A 335 8.27 -31.37 16.64
C GLU A 335 9.39 -30.34 16.86
N ASN A 336 10.60 -30.83 17.17
CA ASN A 336 11.83 -30.06 17.33
C ASN A 336 11.79 -28.96 18.40
N LEU A 337 10.85 -29.01 19.35
CA LEU A 337 10.77 -28.04 20.45
C LEU A 337 11.85 -28.32 21.50
N PRO A 338 12.62 -27.31 21.95
CA PRO A 338 13.54 -27.46 23.06
C PRO A 338 12.82 -27.86 24.35
N ALA A 339 13.51 -28.56 25.24
CA ALA A 339 13.01 -28.87 26.58
C ALA A 339 12.87 -27.56 27.39
N ALA A 340 11.64 -27.12 27.63
CA ALA A 340 11.32 -25.91 28.36
C ALA A 340 9.89 -25.97 28.94
N THR A 341 9.54 -24.97 29.74
CA THR A 341 8.17 -24.80 30.26
C THR A 341 7.16 -24.73 29.10
N PRO A 342 5.89 -25.15 29.31
CA PRO A 342 4.87 -25.11 28.25
C PRO A 342 4.75 -23.73 27.59
N ALA A 343 4.79 -22.65 28.37
CA ALA A 343 4.72 -21.29 27.85
C ALA A 343 5.90 -20.95 26.92
N VAL A 344 7.13 -21.36 27.26
CA VAL A 344 8.32 -21.14 26.40
C VAL A 344 8.26 -22.01 25.14
N ARG A 345 7.74 -23.24 25.22
CA ARG A 345 7.49 -24.09 24.05
C ARG A 345 6.48 -23.48 23.09
N ASP A 346 5.43 -22.85 23.61
CA ASP A 346 4.44 -22.12 22.80
C ASP A 346 5.07 -20.94 22.05
N VAL A 347 6.03 -20.24 22.66
CA VAL A 347 6.80 -19.18 21.99
C VAL A 347 7.63 -19.75 20.84
N PHE A 348 8.33 -20.87 21.03
CA PHE A 348 9.08 -21.52 19.92
C PHE A 348 8.15 -21.92 18.77
N ARG A 349 6.94 -22.40 19.07
CA ARG A 349 5.91 -22.69 18.05
C ARG A 349 5.51 -21.43 17.29
N ALA A 350 5.28 -20.32 17.99
CA ALA A 350 4.95 -19.03 17.37
C ALA A 350 6.10 -18.45 16.53
N VAL A 351 7.36 -18.67 16.92
CA VAL A 351 8.53 -18.32 16.09
C VAL A 351 8.49 -19.09 14.76
N GLY A 352 8.19 -20.39 14.81
CA GLY A 352 8.03 -21.20 13.60
C GLY A 352 6.85 -20.78 12.72
N GLU A 353 5.71 -20.46 13.33
CA GLU A 353 4.53 -19.91 12.64
C GLU A 353 4.82 -18.58 11.96
N THR A 354 5.50 -17.67 12.66
CA THR A 354 5.90 -16.37 12.11
C THR A 354 6.88 -16.56 10.94
N ALA A 355 7.85 -17.45 11.07
CA ALA A 355 8.78 -17.79 9.99
C ALA A 355 8.02 -18.34 8.76
N ARG A 356 7.01 -19.21 8.97
CA ARG A 356 6.16 -19.74 7.90
C ARG A 356 5.34 -18.65 7.22
N ALA A 357 4.71 -17.77 7.99
CA ALA A 357 3.91 -16.68 7.45
C ALA A 357 4.76 -15.68 6.64
N VAL A 358 5.95 -15.33 7.13
CA VAL A 358 6.92 -14.46 6.43
C VAL A 358 7.41 -15.08 5.13
N MET A 359 7.68 -16.39 5.12
CA MET A 359 8.10 -17.10 3.91
C MET A 359 6.95 -17.27 2.92
N GLY A 360 5.73 -17.56 3.39
CA GLY A 360 4.54 -17.61 2.55
C GLY A 360 4.24 -16.26 1.90
N LEU A 361 4.38 -15.17 2.65
CA LEU A 361 4.33 -13.81 2.11
C LEU A 361 5.44 -13.61 1.07
N ARG A 362 6.69 -13.97 1.37
CA ARG A 362 7.79 -13.84 0.39
C ARG A 362 7.49 -14.57 -0.92
N VAL A 363 7.02 -15.81 -0.88
CA VAL A 363 6.68 -16.58 -2.08
C VAL A 363 5.56 -15.91 -2.89
N ALA A 364 4.53 -15.40 -2.22
CA ALA A 364 3.44 -14.66 -2.86
C ALA A 364 3.90 -13.35 -3.53
N LEU A 365 4.94 -12.73 -2.95
CA LEU A 365 5.40 -11.41 -3.33
C LEU A 365 6.54 -11.44 -4.38
N GLU A 366 7.47 -12.37 -4.25
CA GLU A 366 8.74 -12.41 -5.00
C GLU A 366 8.82 -13.64 -5.93
N GLY A 367 7.85 -14.56 -5.87
CA GLY A 367 7.83 -15.77 -6.68
C GLY A 367 8.67 -16.92 -6.10
N PRO A 368 8.87 -18.01 -6.87
CA PRO A 368 9.62 -19.19 -6.44
C PRO A 368 11.03 -18.83 -5.98
N GLN A 369 11.47 -19.44 -4.89
CA GLN A 369 12.78 -19.21 -4.27
C GLN A 369 13.72 -20.37 -4.58
N ASP A 370 15.03 -20.19 -4.39
CA ASP A 370 16.02 -21.28 -4.52
C ASP A 370 15.66 -22.48 -3.62
N GLU A 371 15.60 -23.68 -4.21
CA GLU A 371 15.15 -24.94 -3.60
C GLU A 371 16.32 -25.84 -3.16
N SER A 372 17.55 -25.52 -3.56
CA SER A 372 18.71 -26.41 -3.46
C SER A 372 19.05 -26.84 -2.03
N ASP A 373 18.85 -25.95 -1.05
CA ASP A 373 19.17 -26.17 0.36
C ASP A 373 17.93 -26.42 1.25
N ASP A 374 16.82 -26.92 0.69
CA ASP A 374 15.59 -27.18 1.46
C ASP A 374 15.66 -28.47 2.28
N SER A 375 15.40 -28.36 3.58
CA SER A 375 15.08 -29.54 4.40
C SER A 375 13.72 -30.14 3.99
N PRO A 376 13.42 -31.41 4.30
CA PRO A 376 12.10 -32.00 4.03
C PRO A 376 10.94 -31.21 4.64
N ALA A 377 11.13 -30.63 5.83
CA ALA A 377 10.15 -29.76 6.48
C ALA A 377 9.95 -28.43 5.74
N THR A 378 11.03 -27.85 5.22
CA THR A 378 11.02 -26.64 4.39
C THR A 378 10.31 -26.87 3.07
N ALA A 379 10.60 -27.99 2.40
CA ALA A 379 9.95 -28.38 1.15
C ALA A 379 8.45 -28.62 1.36
N ARG A 380 8.05 -29.28 2.46
CA ARG A 380 6.62 -29.44 2.84
C ARG A 380 5.93 -28.10 3.07
N SER A 381 6.58 -27.17 3.79
CA SER A 381 6.03 -25.84 4.06
C SER A 381 5.86 -25.02 2.77
N ARG A 382 6.85 -25.07 1.87
CA ARG A 382 6.82 -24.38 0.58
C ARG A 382 5.66 -24.82 -0.30
N ARG A 383 5.38 -26.13 -0.38
CA ARG A 383 4.26 -26.68 -1.17
C ARG A 383 2.90 -26.11 -0.75
N SER A 384 2.74 -25.72 0.52
CA SER A 384 1.52 -25.08 1.03
C SER A 384 1.39 -23.60 0.62
N TRP A 385 2.49 -22.98 0.17
CA TRP A 385 2.53 -21.56 -0.20
C TRP A 385 2.48 -21.32 -1.69
N THR A 386 3.08 -22.22 -2.47
CA THR A 386 3.05 -22.15 -3.93
C THR A 386 1.62 -22.35 -4.41
N PRO A 387 1.06 -21.43 -5.23
CA PRO A 387 -0.22 -21.69 -5.88
C PRO A 387 -0.10 -22.98 -6.68
N ARG A 388 -1.12 -23.84 -6.60
CA ARG A 388 -1.20 -25.05 -7.45
C ARG A 388 -1.25 -24.57 -8.89
N THR A 389 -0.10 -24.63 -9.57
CA THR A 389 -0.09 -24.58 -11.03
C THR A 389 -0.91 -25.76 -11.53
N PRO A 390 -1.87 -25.56 -12.46
CA PRO A 390 -2.41 -26.69 -13.19
C PRO A 390 -1.22 -27.43 -13.84
N PRO A 391 -1.23 -28.77 -13.89
CA PRO A 391 -0.11 -29.52 -14.45
C PRO A 391 0.19 -28.97 -15.84
N SER A 392 1.45 -28.60 -16.08
CA SER A 392 1.91 -28.28 -17.43
C SER A 392 1.54 -29.46 -18.34
N PRO A 393 1.01 -29.23 -19.55
CA PRO A 393 0.75 -30.33 -20.46
C PRO A 393 2.11 -30.98 -20.71
N VAL A 394 2.26 -32.20 -20.19
CA VAL A 394 3.42 -33.06 -20.43
C VAL A 394 3.66 -33.02 -21.94
N ARG A 395 4.81 -32.47 -22.34
CA ARG A 395 5.27 -32.53 -23.72
C ARG A 395 5.39 -34.01 -24.06
N ARG A 396 4.35 -34.58 -24.68
CA ARG A 396 4.44 -35.90 -25.30
C ARG A 396 5.64 -35.85 -26.25
N PRO A 397 6.58 -36.80 -26.17
CA PRO A 397 7.71 -36.83 -27.09
C PRO A 397 7.17 -36.86 -28.52
N ARG A 398 7.66 -35.94 -29.35
CA ARG A 398 7.33 -35.87 -30.78
C ARG A 398 7.66 -37.22 -31.41
N ARG A 399 6.65 -37.95 -31.88
CA ARG A 399 6.86 -39.10 -32.77
C ARG A 399 7.70 -38.67 -33.98
N PRO A 400 8.72 -39.44 -34.39
CA PRO A 400 9.52 -39.08 -35.56
C PRO A 400 8.65 -39.07 -36.81
N ARG A 401 8.73 -37.97 -37.56
CA ARG A 401 7.94 -37.72 -38.77
C ARG A 401 8.53 -38.56 -39.90
N ASN A 402 7.87 -39.69 -40.21
CA ASN A 402 8.25 -40.56 -41.31
C ASN A 402 8.03 -39.80 -42.64
N ARG A 403 9.10 -39.53 -43.38
CA ARG A 403 9.05 -39.00 -44.74
C ARG A 403 8.71 -40.15 -45.70
N ARG A 404 7.44 -40.27 -46.10
CA ARG A 404 7.08 -40.86 -47.39
C ARG A 404 5.96 -40.03 -47.99
N GLY A 405 6.17 -39.60 -49.23
CA GLY A 405 5.27 -38.72 -49.96
C GLY A 405 3.95 -39.39 -50.31
N TRP A 406 3.02 -38.58 -50.82
CA TRP A 406 2.27 -38.81 -52.05
C TRP A 406 1.37 -37.60 -52.33
N ASN A 407 1.32 -37.26 -53.61
CA ASN A 407 0.52 -36.35 -54.45
C ASN A 407 -0.78 -35.69 -53.88
N GLY A 408 -1.04 -34.45 -54.36
CA GLY A 408 -2.15 -33.53 -54.00
C GLY A 408 -3.58 -33.99 -54.39
N PRO A 409 -4.63 -33.12 -54.37
CA PRO A 409 -4.69 -31.77 -54.98
C PRO A 409 -5.41 -30.69 -54.09
N PRO A 410 -5.72 -29.46 -54.58
CA PRO A 410 -5.75 -28.25 -53.73
C PRO A 410 -7.13 -27.61 -53.45
N ARG A 411 -7.10 -26.59 -52.58
CA ARG A 411 -8.04 -25.45 -52.35
C ARG A 411 -9.38 -25.70 -51.62
N ALA A 412 -9.56 -24.97 -50.51
CA ALA A 412 -10.71 -24.09 -50.28
C ALA A 412 -10.38 -23.02 -49.21
N ARG A 413 -10.69 -21.75 -49.51
CA ARG A 413 -10.60 -20.57 -48.63
C ARG A 413 -11.99 -20.30 -47.98
N PRO A 414 -12.10 -19.37 -47.02
CA PRO A 414 -12.92 -19.53 -45.81
C PRO A 414 -14.35 -18.98 -45.93
N CYS A 415 -15.27 -19.49 -45.11
CA CYS A 415 -16.61 -18.92 -44.94
C CYS A 415 -16.71 -18.14 -43.62
N ARG A 416 -17.01 -16.84 -43.74
CA ARG A 416 -17.44 -15.94 -42.66
C ARG A 416 -18.95 -16.08 -42.46
N SER A 417 -19.41 -16.20 -41.21
CA SER A 417 -20.72 -15.69 -40.75
C SER A 417 -20.57 -15.33 -39.26
N ARG A 418 -20.58 -14.05 -38.87
CA ARG A 418 -21.66 -13.04 -38.80
C ARG A 418 -22.57 -13.25 -37.58
N TRP A 419 -22.30 -12.44 -36.56
CA TRP A 419 -23.21 -11.72 -35.64
C TRP A 419 -24.41 -12.46 -35.00
N VAL A 420 -24.55 -12.32 -33.68
CA VAL A 420 -25.64 -11.55 -33.04
C VAL A 420 -25.31 -11.32 -31.55
N ARG A 421 -25.26 -10.04 -31.15
CA ARG A 421 -25.31 -9.56 -29.75
C ARG A 421 -26.77 -9.55 -29.32
N ARG A 422 -27.07 -9.96 -28.07
CA ARG A 422 -28.37 -9.67 -27.45
C ARG A 422 -28.18 -9.08 -26.06
N TRP A 423 -28.43 -7.78 -25.97
CA TRP A 423 -28.72 -7.04 -24.74
C TRP A 423 -30.16 -7.36 -24.30
N ARG A 424 -30.40 -7.54 -22.98
CA ARG A 424 -31.73 -7.45 -22.37
C ARG A 424 -31.66 -6.89 -20.94
N SER A 425 -32.36 -5.78 -20.77
CA SER A 425 -33.06 -5.23 -19.60
C SER A 425 -33.93 -4.09 -20.18
N PRO A 426 -35.02 -3.60 -19.55
CA PRO A 426 -35.39 -3.69 -18.12
C PRO A 426 -36.89 -3.94 -17.83
N GLY A 427 -37.21 -4.08 -16.52
CA GLY A 427 -38.44 -3.61 -15.89
C GLY A 427 -39.62 -4.59 -15.82
N VAL A 428 -40.11 -4.85 -14.60
CA VAL A 428 -41.44 -4.45 -14.11
C VAL A 428 -41.62 -4.93 -12.65
N SER A 429 -42.18 -4.02 -11.88
CA SER A 429 -42.69 -4.04 -10.50
C SER A 429 -43.57 -5.25 -10.11
N CYS A 430 -43.52 -5.64 -8.84
CA CYS A 430 -44.71 -5.92 -8.02
C CYS A 430 -44.35 -6.00 -6.53
N CYS A 431 -44.96 -5.12 -5.73
CA CYS A 431 -45.19 -5.26 -4.30
C CYS A 431 -46.69 -5.57 -4.14
N PRO A 432 -47.11 -6.38 -3.16
CA PRO A 432 -48.07 -5.84 -2.21
C PRO A 432 -47.89 -6.30 -0.75
N ARG A 433 -48.07 -5.32 0.15
CA ARG A 433 -48.91 -5.29 1.39
C ARG A 433 -48.89 -6.44 2.42
N SER A 434 -48.41 -6.06 3.61
CA SER A 434 -49.09 -6.07 4.94
C SER A 434 -49.75 -7.33 5.52
N ALA A 435 -49.16 -7.83 6.61
CA ALA A 435 -49.81 -8.27 7.87
C ALA A 435 -48.69 -8.29 8.94
N GLY A 436 -48.77 -7.75 10.15
CA GLY A 436 -49.93 -7.45 10.98
C GLY A 436 -50.11 -8.52 12.06
N THR A 437 -49.19 -8.66 13.01
CA THR A 437 -49.41 -9.40 14.26
C THR A 437 -48.58 -8.82 15.39
N GLY A 438 -49.26 -8.25 16.38
CA GLY A 438 -48.76 -8.02 17.73
C GLY A 438 -49.63 -8.78 18.74
N ARG A 439 -49.07 -8.91 19.95
CA ARG A 439 -49.58 -9.55 21.19
C ARG A 439 -49.36 -11.07 21.23
N CYS A 440 -48.90 -11.69 22.32
CA CYS A 440 -48.82 -11.28 23.73
C CYS A 440 -47.39 -11.31 24.30
#